data_AF-A0A522YV25-F1
#
_entry.id   AF-A0A522YV25-F1
#
_cell.length_a   1.000
_cell.length_b   1.000
_cell.length_c   1.000
_cell.angle_alpha   90.00
_cell.angle_beta   90.00
_cell.angle_gamma   90.00
#
_symmetry.space_group_name_H-M   'P 1'
#
loop_
_entity.id
_entity.type
_entity.pdbx_description
1 polymer ?
#
loop_
_entity_poly.entity_id
_entity_poly.type
_entity_poly.pdbx_seq_one_letter_code
_entity_poly.pdbx_strand_id
1 'polypeptide(L)'
;MDADKVKALLPAAPPPGKTALALFHPPGAEPHADMILALAYEVAKARGWPFPWKVVAKRAYPLDPPHAAPYLLAEECLRSGAQAALIVGPTPGTELAGQEKMFRALSARLLAEAGVPAAAVPFARVREKKQGLFAYLDLALRAGGRA
;
A
#
# COMPACT_ATOMS: atom_id res chain seq x y z
N MET A 1 16.67 -7.69 -8.51
CA MET A 1 16.29 -8.84 -7.66
C MET A 1 15.12 -9.52 -8.33
N ASP A 2 15.25 -10.80 -8.69
CA ASP A 2 14.30 -11.49 -9.56
C ASP A 2 12.90 -11.60 -8.97
N ALA A 3 11.88 -11.39 -9.79
CA ALA A 3 10.46 -11.51 -9.41
C ALA A 3 10.13 -12.89 -8.82
N ASP A 4 10.85 -13.94 -9.27
CA ASP A 4 10.68 -15.31 -8.79
C ASP A 4 11.07 -15.49 -7.31
N LYS A 5 12.08 -14.76 -6.82
CA LYS A 5 12.49 -14.84 -5.40
C LYS A 5 11.44 -14.23 -4.48
N VAL A 6 10.67 -13.25 -4.95
CA VAL A 6 9.60 -12.64 -4.15
C VAL A 6 8.36 -13.54 -4.16
N LYS A 7 8.02 -14.15 -5.30
CA LYS A 7 6.88 -15.06 -5.42
C LYS A 7 6.98 -16.28 -4.48
N ALA A 8 8.18 -16.82 -4.30
CA ALA A 8 8.44 -17.92 -3.36
C ALA A 8 8.31 -17.52 -1.87
N LEU A 9 8.35 -16.22 -1.57
CA LEU A 9 8.23 -15.68 -0.21
C LEU A 9 6.80 -15.19 0.10
N LEU A 10 5.88 -15.22 -0.87
CA LEU A 10 4.52 -14.75 -0.68
C LEU A 10 3.75 -15.71 0.24
N PRO A 11 3.18 -15.22 1.36
CA PRO A 11 2.21 -15.98 2.15
C PRO A 11 0.96 -16.31 1.32
N ALA A 12 0.05 -17.10 1.90
CA ALA A 12 -1.23 -17.40 1.27
C ALA A 12 -1.97 -16.12 0.86
N ALA A 13 -2.62 -16.16 -0.31
CA ALA A 13 -3.41 -15.05 -0.78
C ALA A 13 -4.58 -14.77 0.20
N PRO A 14 -4.85 -13.50 0.55
CA PRO A 14 -5.99 -13.15 1.38
C PRO A 14 -7.32 -13.51 0.68
N PRO A 15 -8.37 -13.86 1.44
CA PRO A 15 -9.71 -14.00 0.90
C PRO A 15 -10.22 -12.64 0.40
N PRO A 16 -11.15 -12.64 -0.58
CA PRO A 16 -11.72 -11.40 -1.09
C PRO A 16 -12.58 -10.70 -0.03
N GLY A 17 -12.27 -9.43 0.25
CA GLY A 17 -13.08 -8.55 1.10
C GLY A 17 -14.21 -7.81 0.37
N LYS A 18 -14.82 -6.83 1.06
CA LYS A 18 -15.87 -5.95 0.53
C LYS A 18 -15.42 -4.49 0.34
N THR A 19 -14.43 -4.02 1.11
CA THR A 19 -13.85 -2.67 1.01
C THR A 19 -12.85 -2.62 -0.14
N ALA A 20 -13.09 -1.74 -1.12
CA ALA A 20 -12.22 -1.59 -2.27
C ALA A 20 -10.83 -1.06 -1.88
N LEU A 21 -9.76 -1.76 -2.22
CA LEU A 21 -8.38 -1.42 -1.90
C LEU A 21 -7.57 -1.20 -3.18
N ALA A 22 -6.86 -0.08 -3.25
CA ALA A 22 -5.82 0.16 -4.25
C ALA A 22 -4.44 -0.22 -3.70
N LEU A 23 -3.65 -0.90 -4.53
CA LEU A 23 -2.25 -1.22 -4.26
C LEU A 23 -1.36 -0.37 -5.16
N PHE A 24 -0.46 0.40 -4.55
CA PHE A 24 0.48 1.26 -5.25
C PHE A 24 1.90 0.80 -5.01
N HIS A 25 2.71 0.81 -6.07
CA HIS A 25 4.11 0.40 -6.00
C HIS A 25 4.96 1.19 -7.01
N PRO A 26 6.28 1.31 -6.80
CA PRO A 26 7.14 1.81 -7.86
C PRO A 26 7.24 0.79 -9.02
N PRO A 27 7.76 1.17 -10.19
CA PRO A 27 7.91 0.26 -11.33
C PRO A 27 8.71 -1.00 -10.96
N GLY A 28 8.25 -2.16 -11.40
CA GLY A 28 8.89 -3.46 -11.11
C GLY A 28 8.72 -3.99 -9.68
N ALA A 29 7.96 -3.32 -8.83
CA ALA A 29 7.81 -3.67 -7.41
C ALA A 29 6.43 -4.21 -7.01
N GLU A 30 5.58 -4.57 -7.98
CA GLU A 30 4.28 -5.21 -7.74
C GLU A 30 4.34 -6.35 -6.71
N PRO A 31 5.29 -7.30 -6.80
CA PRO A 31 5.37 -8.41 -5.83
C PRO A 31 5.56 -7.94 -4.38
N HIS A 32 6.15 -6.76 -4.15
CA HIS A 32 6.32 -6.22 -2.80
C HIS A 32 5.00 -5.69 -2.23
N ALA A 33 4.11 -5.15 -3.06
CA ALA A 33 2.78 -4.73 -2.61
C ALA A 33 1.93 -5.96 -2.22
N ASP A 34 1.98 -7.01 -3.03
CA ASP A 34 1.30 -8.28 -2.73
C ASP A 34 1.82 -8.91 -1.44
N MET A 35 3.14 -8.89 -1.24
CA MET A 35 3.77 -9.41 -0.02
C MET A 35 3.28 -8.68 1.23
N ILE A 36 3.22 -7.34 1.21
CA ILE A 36 2.75 -6.58 2.37
C ILE A 36 1.28 -6.87 2.66
N LEU A 37 0.44 -6.95 1.63
CA LEU A 37 -0.97 -7.29 1.79
C LEU A 37 -1.14 -8.68 2.43
N ALA A 38 -0.37 -9.65 1.97
CA ALA A 38 -0.39 -11.00 2.50
C ALA A 38 0.11 -11.05 3.96
N LEU A 39 1.15 -10.29 4.31
CA LEU A 39 1.63 -10.15 5.69
C LEU A 39 0.58 -9.50 6.60
N ALA A 40 -0.15 -8.50 6.11
CA ALA A 40 -1.26 -7.89 6.85
C ALA A 40 -2.40 -8.89 7.08
N TYR A 41 -2.69 -9.74 6.09
CA TYR A 41 -3.67 -10.81 6.22
C TYR A 41 -3.27 -11.87 7.24
N GLU A 42 -2.03 -12.37 7.20
CA GLU A 42 -1.56 -13.36 8.16
C GLU A 42 -1.58 -12.81 9.60
N VAL A 43 -1.27 -11.52 9.79
CA VAL A 43 -1.40 -10.84 11.08
C VAL A 43 -2.84 -10.83 11.57
N ALA A 44 -3.78 -10.47 10.69
CA ALA A 44 -5.21 -10.43 11.00
C ALA A 44 -5.75 -11.81 11.35
N LYS A 45 -5.44 -12.80 10.51
CA LYS A 45 -5.82 -14.21 10.69
C LYS A 45 -5.30 -14.77 12.02
N ALA A 46 -4.02 -14.56 12.33
CA ALA A 46 -3.42 -15.02 13.58
C ALA A 46 -4.05 -14.40 14.83
N ARG A 47 -4.76 -13.27 14.70
CA ARG A 47 -5.41 -12.53 15.79
C ARG A 47 -6.93 -12.63 15.77
N GLY A 48 -7.51 -13.37 14.83
CA GLY A 48 -8.96 -13.43 14.63
C GLY A 48 -9.58 -12.10 14.21
N TRP A 49 -8.79 -11.18 13.64
CA TRP A 49 -9.27 -9.89 13.17
C TRP A 49 -9.91 -9.99 11.78
N PRO A 50 -10.91 -9.15 11.47
CA PRO A 50 -11.49 -9.12 10.13
C PRO A 50 -10.48 -8.61 9.10
N PHE A 51 -10.57 -9.13 7.88
CA PHE A 51 -9.80 -8.65 6.73
C PHE A 51 -10.77 -8.19 5.63
N PRO A 52 -11.29 -6.95 5.71
CA PRO A 52 -12.40 -6.52 4.86
C PRO A 52 -11.98 -6.05 3.47
N TRP A 53 -10.68 -6.03 3.14
CA TRP A 53 -10.17 -5.42 1.90
C TRP A 53 -10.19 -6.36 0.70
N LYS A 54 -10.59 -5.83 -0.46
CA LYS A 54 -10.53 -6.46 -1.77
C LYS A 54 -9.75 -5.56 -2.71
N VAL A 55 -8.71 -6.10 -3.32
CA VAL A 55 -7.92 -5.35 -4.31
C VAL A 55 -8.78 -5.09 -5.55
N VAL A 56 -8.97 -3.81 -5.89
CA VAL A 56 -9.69 -3.38 -7.10
C VAL A 56 -8.76 -2.72 -8.12
N ALA A 57 -7.62 -2.21 -7.67
CA ALA A 57 -6.60 -1.62 -8.51
C ALA A 57 -5.21 -2.01 -7.99
N LYS A 58 -4.31 -2.30 -8.92
CA LYS A 58 -2.88 -2.43 -8.67
C LYS A 58 -2.15 -1.59 -9.71
N ARG A 59 -1.37 -0.60 -9.27
CA ARG A 59 -0.76 0.39 -10.16
C ARG A 59 0.67 0.71 -9.77
N ALA A 60 1.52 0.79 -10.80
CA ALA A 60 2.79 1.45 -10.70
C ALA A 60 2.59 2.97 -10.69
N TYR A 61 3.28 3.69 -9.81
CA TYR A 61 3.40 5.14 -9.90
C TYR A 61 4.76 5.54 -10.49
N PRO A 62 4.83 6.67 -11.23
CA PRO A 62 6.09 7.14 -11.77
C PRO A 62 7.02 7.64 -10.67
N LEU A 63 8.33 7.47 -10.87
CA LEU A 63 9.36 7.97 -9.95
C LEU A 63 9.81 9.39 -10.29
N ASP A 64 9.49 9.85 -11.50
CA ASP A 64 9.85 11.14 -12.08
C ASP A 64 8.63 11.72 -12.85
N PRO A 65 8.22 12.97 -12.60
CA PRO A 65 8.77 13.87 -11.59
C PRO A 65 8.31 13.51 -10.16
N PRO A 66 9.17 13.64 -9.13
CA PRO A 66 8.86 13.20 -7.76
C PRO A 66 7.57 13.79 -7.18
N HIS A 67 7.29 15.04 -7.51
CA HIS A 67 6.12 15.75 -7.01
C HIS A 67 4.80 15.24 -7.59
N ALA A 68 4.81 14.58 -8.75
CA ALA A 68 3.59 14.10 -9.41
C ALA A 68 3.03 12.84 -8.75
N ALA A 69 3.89 11.98 -8.19
CA ALA A 69 3.47 10.67 -7.68
C ALA A 69 2.32 10.75 -6.67
N PRO A 70 2.35 11.59 -5.61
CA PRO A 70 1.24 11.70 -4.65
C PRO A 70 -0.12 12.04 -5.28
N TYR A 71 -0.15 12.93 -6.27
CA TYR A 71 -1.39 13.34 -6.95
C TYR A 71 -1.97 12.20 -7.78
N LEU A 72 -1.11 11.45 -8.47
CA LEU A 72 -1.52 10.29 -9.28
C LEU A 72 -2.08 9.17 -8.41
N LEU A 73 -1.57 8.98 -7.18
CA LEU A 73 -2.16 8.01 -6.24
C LEU A 73 -3.60 8.39 -5.89
N ALA A 74 -3.83 9.67 -5.58
CA ALA A 74 -5.16 10.16 -5.21
C ALA A 74 -6.14 10.10 -6.40
N GLU A 75 -5.70 10.52 -7.58
CA GLU A 75 -6.50 10.43 -8.82
C GLU A 75 -6.90 8.98 -9.13
N GLU A 76 -5.96 8.02 -9.00
CA GLU A 76 -6.27 6.61 -9.24
C GLU A 76 -7.28 6.07 -8.23
N CYS A 77 -7.19 6.46 -6.96
CA CYS A 77 -8.18 6.05 -5.97
C CYS A 77 -9.58 6.55 -6.33
N LEU A 78 -9.71 7.81 -6.76
CA LEU A 78 -10.98 8.36 -7.22
C LEU A 78 -11.51 7.63 -8.46
N ARG A 79 -10.64 7.37 -9.44
CA ARG A 79 -11.00 6.69 -10.70
C ARG A 79 -11.42 5.23 -10.48
N SER A 80 -10.75 4.52 -9.58
CA SER A 80 -11.02 3.10 -9.31
C SER A 80 -12.11 2.87 -8.26
N GLY A 81 -12.57 3.92 -7.58
CA GLY A 81 -13.49 3.81 -6.45
C GLY A 81 -12.85 3.14 -5.23
N ALA A 82 -11.52 3.22 -5.09
CA ALA A 82 -10.82 2.66 -3.96
C ALA A 82 -11.19 3.40 -2.67
N GLN A 83 -11.55 2.63 -1.64
CA GLN A 83 -11.92 3.09 -0.31
C GLN A 83 -10.77 2.96 0.68
N ALA A 84 -9.64 2.38 0.26
CA ALA A 84 -8.41 2.31 1.02
C ALA A 84 -7.22 2.20 0.06
N ALA A 85 -6.02 2.55 0.51
CA ALA A 85 -4.80 2.47 -0.27
C ALA A 85 -3.64 1.85 0.52
N LEU A 86 -2.90 0.94 -0.11
CA LEU A 86 -1.63 0.44 0.40
C LEU A 86 -0.50 0.86 -0.56
N ILE A 87 0.47 1.60 -0.05
CA ILE A 87 1.54 2.20 -0.85
C ILE A 87 2.87 1.57 -0.44
N VAL A 88 3.55 0.94 -1.39
CA VAL A 88 4.98 0.64 -1.28
C VAL A 88 5.76 1.89 -1.65
N GLY A 89 6.67 2.31 -0.78
CA GLY A 89 7.51 3.49 -0.98
C GLY A 89 8.45 3.39 -2.19
N PRO A 90 9.09 4.49 -2.57
CA PRO A 90 9.93 4.56 -3.77
C PRO A 90 11.17 3.67 -3.63
N THR A 91 11.67 3.17 -4.77
CA THR A 91 12.88 2.34 -4.81
C THR A 91 14.11 3.16 -4.38
N PRO A 92 15.03 2.61 -3.56
CA PRO A 92 16.27 3.28 -3.19
C PRO A 92 17.09 3.75 -4.39
N GLY A 93 17.79 4.88 -4.24
CA GLY A 93 18.61 5.48 -5.30
C GLY A 93 17.85 6.36 -6.30
N THR A 94 16.54 6.53 -6.11
CA THR A 94 15.71 7.45 -6.92
C THR A 94 15.61 8.82 -6.24
N GLU A 95 15.36 9.89 -7.01
CA GLU A 95 15.15 11.23 -6.45
C GLU A 95 13.94 11.24 -5.50
N LEU A 96 12.86 10.56 -5.86
CA LEU A 96 11.68 10.41 -5.02
C LEU A 96 12.00 9.70 -3.69
N ALA A 97 12.94 8.76 -3.66
CA ALA A 97 13.41 8.15 -2.42
C ALA A 97 14.20 9.12 -1.54
N GLY A 98 14.96 10.05 -2.12
CA GLY A 98 15.57 11.16 -1.38
C GLY A 98 14.52 12.08 -0.71
N GLN A 99 13.29 12.07 -1.23
CA GLN A 99 12.16 12.86 -0.74
C GLN A 99 11.09 12.01 -0.05
N GLU A 100 11.42 10.79 0.40
CA GLU A 100 10.44 9.80 0.88
C GLU A 100 9.53 10.34 1.99
N LYS A 101 10.08 11.11 2.94
CA LYS A 101 9.29 11.71 4.03
C LYS A 101 8.21 12.65 3.48
N MET A 102 8.56 13.47 2.51
CA MET A 102 7.63 14.41 1.87
C MET A 102 6.61 13.66 1.00
N PHE A 103 7.06 12.69 0.21
CA PHE A 103 6.18 11.82 -0.58
C PHE A 103 5.10 11.14 0.28
N ARG A 104 5.50 10.57 1.44
CA ARG A 104 4.57 9.92 2.39
C ARG A 104 3.59 10.92 2.98
N ALA A 105 4.07 12.08 3.43
CA ALA A 105 3.24 13.10 4.05
C ALA A 105 2.21 13.66 3.07
N LEU A 106 2.62 13.98 1.84
CA LEU A 106 1.73 14.48 0.80
C LEU A 106 0.73 13.43 0.35
N SER A 107 1.17 12.19 0.09
CA SER A 107 0.26 11.09 -0.29
C SER A 107 -0.78 10.83 0.79
N ALA A 108 -0.37 10.77 2.06
CA ALA A 108 -1.29 10.57 3.18
C ALA A 108 -2.30 11.71 3.32
N ARG A 109 -1.86 12.96 3.10
CA ARG A 109 -2.75 14.13 3.13
C ARG A 109 -3.77 14.10 1.99
N LEU A 110 -3.33 13.94 0.75
CA LEU A 110 -4.20 13.94 -0.43
C LEU A 110 -5.22 12.80 -0.37
N LEU A 111 -4.78 11.60 0.05
CA LEU A 111 -5.69 10.46 0.21
C LEU A 111 -6.67 10.67 1.36
N ALA A 112 -6.25 11.27 2.49
CA ALA A 112 -7.16 11.62 3.58
C ALA A 112 -8.18 12.68 3.16
N GLU A 113 -7.78 13.69 2.39
CA GLU A 113 -8.69 14.69 1.81
C GLU A 113 -9.72 14.03 0.86
N ALA A 114 -9.33 12.96 0.16
CA ALA A 114 -10.22 12.13 -0.65
C ALA A 114 -11.04 11.09 0.14
N GLY A 115 -10.92 11.04 1.47
CA GLY A 115 -11.60 10.04 2.32
C GLY A 115 -11.05 8.62 2.19
N VAL A 116 -9.82 8.46 1.68
CA VAL A 116 -9.15 7.18 1.45
C VAL A 116 -8.10 6.94 2.55
N PRO A 117 -8.38 6.11 3.57
CA PRO A 117 -7.36 5.66 4.51
C PRO A 117 -6.19 4.97 3.78
N ALA A 118 -4.97 5.31 4.18
CA ALA A 118 -3.77 4.84 3.51
C ALA A 118 -2.73 4.28 4.49
N ALA A 119 -2.15 3.15 4.11
CA ALA A 119 -0.94 2.61 4.71
C ALA A 119 0.25 2.83 3.76
N ALA A 120 1.39 3.27 4.28
CA ALA A 120 2.59 3.47 3.49
C ALA A 120 3.77 2.69 4.08
N VAL A 121 4.35 1.77 3.32
CA VAL A 121 5.46 0.91 3.77
C VAL A 121 6.75 1.27 3.04
N PRO A 122 7.86 1.59 3.74
CA PRO A 122 9.13 1.93 3.07
C PRO A 122 9.64 0.76 2.24
N PHE A 123 10.10 1.04 1.02
CA PHE A 123 10.62 0.00 0.13
C PHE A 123 11.70 -0.84 0.81
N ALA A 124 12.63 -0.18 1.53
CA ALA A 124 13.72 -0.84 2.24
C ALA A 124 13.23 -1.81 3.34
N ARG A 125 12.00 -1.64 3.83
CA ARG A 125 11.45 -2.37 4.98
C ARG A 125 10.39 -3.39 4.60
N VAL A 126 10.05 -3.52 3.33
CA VAL A 126 8.93 -4.37 2.87
C VAL A 126 9.01 -5.82 3.33
N ARG A 127 10.22 -6.34 3.59
CA ARG A 127 10.44 -7.73 4.06
C ARG A 127 10.34 -7.90 5.57
N GLU A 128 10.30 -6.80 6.34
CA GLU A 128 10.18 -6.90 7.79
C GLU A 128 8.74 -7.33 8.13
N LYS A 129 8.56 -8.48 8.78
CA LYS A 129 7.23 -9.03 9.13
C LYS A 129 6.32 -8.03 9.85
N LYS A 130 6.89 -7.16 10.69
CA LYS A 130 6.15 -6.13 11.44
C LYS A 130 5.44 -5.11 10.53
N GLN A 131 5.87 -4.94 9.28
CA GLN A 131 5.19 -4.03 8.34
C GLN A 131 3.79 -4.53 7.98
N GLY A 132 3.53 -5.83 8.01
CA GLY A 132 2.18 -6.37 7.84
C GLY A 132 1.23 -5.90 8.95
N LEU A 133 1.70 -5.91 10.20
CA LEU A 133 0.93 -5.39 11.34
C LEU A 133 0.68 -3.89 11.21
N PHE A 134 1.71 -3.11 10.91
CA PHE A 134 1.53 -1.66 10.77
C PHE A 134 0.61 -1.30 9.61
N ALA A 135 0.77 -1.96 8.45
CA ALA A 135 -0.11 -1.75 7.31
C ALA A 135 -1.57 -2.11 7.65
N TYR A 136 -1.80 -3.23 8.35
CA TYR A 136 -3.14 -3.60 8.82
C TYR A 136 -3.74 -2.50 9.70
N LEU A 137 -2.99 -2.06 10.71
CA LEU A 137 -3.47 -1.05 11.66
C LEU A 137 -3.72 0.29 10.98
N ASP A 138 -2.84 0.75 10.08
CA ASP A 138 -3.02 1.99 9.33
C ASP A 138 -4.29 1.97 8.47
N LEU A 139 -4.57 0.84 7.81
CA LEU A 139 -5.79 0.65 7.03
C LEU A 139 -7.05 0.57 7.93
N ALA A 140 -6.95 -0.08 9.09
CA ALA A 140 -8.08 -0.30 10.00
C ALA A 140 -8.44 0.96 10.82
N LEU A 141 -7.44 1.65 11.37
CA LEU A 141 -7.62 2.81 12.26
C LEU A 141 -8.27 4.00 11.55
N ARG A 142 -8.09 4.11 10.23
CA ARG A 142 -8.61 5.23 9.44
C ARG A 142 -9.87 4.89 8.64
N ALA A 143 -10.28 3.62 8.60
CA ALA A 143 -11.57 3.20 8.06
C ALA A 143 -12.73 3.41 9.06
N GLY A 144 -12.43 3.57 10.36
CA GLY A 144 -13.43 3.79 11.42
C GLY A 144 -13.80 5.26 11.68
N GLY A 145 -13.31 6.21 10.87
CA GLY A 145 -13.47 7.64 11.08
C GLY A 145 -14.44 8.31 10.11
N ARG A 146 -15.73 7.97 10.20
CA ARG A 146 -16.93 8.78 9.83
C ARG A 146 -18.15 7.84 9.84
N ALA A 147 -18.81 7.78 10.99
CA ALA A 147 -20.25 7.59 11.08
C ALA A 147 -20.88 8.97 11.28
#